data_AF-B3V9K3-F1
#
_entry.id   AF-B3V9K3-F1
#
_cell.length_a   1.000
_cell.length_b   1.000
_cell.length_c   1.000
_cell.angle_alpha   90.00
_cell.angle_beta   90.00
_cell.angle_gamma   90.00
#
_symmetry.space_group_name_H-M   'P 1'
#
loop_
_entity.id
_entity.type
_entity.pdbx_description
1 polymer ?
#
loop_
_entity_poly.entity_id
_entity_poly.type
_entity_poly.pdbx_seq_one_letter_code
_entity_poly.pdbx_strand_id
1 'polypeptide(L)'
;MKTHFKTWLLALIGLTVLSGLPMSSAQAHGEKALEPFIRMRTIQWYDVQWSTQKFNVDDEVSVSGKFHVAEDWPISVPKPEASFLNISTPGPVLI
;
A
#
# COMPACT_ATOMS: atom_id res chain seq x y z
N MET A 1 21.91 28.18 -36.10
CA MET A 1 20.50 27.72 -36.14
C MET A 1 20.34 26.20 -36.14
N LYS A 2 21.01 25.44 -37.01
CA LYS A 2 20.81 23.97 -37.13
C LYS A 2 21.22 23.14 -35.89
N THR A 3 22.21 23.62 -35.12
CA THR A 3 22.70 22.97 -33.89
C THR A 3 21.70 23.08 -32.75
N HIS A 4 21.19 24.28 -32.46
CA HIS A 4 20.18 24.49 -31.42
C HIS A 4 18.89 23.73 -31.71
N PHE A 5 18.44 23.66 -32.97
CA PHE A 5 17.25 22.89 -33.35
C PHE A 5 17.39 21.39 -33.01
N LYS A 6 18.57 20.78 -33.27
CA LYS A 6 18.84 19.40 -32.87
C LYS A 6 18.85 19.24 -31.34
N THR A 7 19.42 20.20 -30.61
CA THR A 7 19.42 20.17 -29.14
C THR A 7 18.00 20.23 -28.57
N TRP A 8 17.15 21.10 -29.11
CA TRP A 8 15.75 21.19 -28.70
C TRP A 8 14.95 19.95 -29.06
N LEU A 9 15.18 19.36 -30.24
CA LEU A 9 14.54 18.12 -30.64
C LEU A 9 14.93 16.95 -29.74
N LEU A 10 16.22 16.82 -29.40
CA LEU A 10 16.72 15.81 -28.46
C LEU A 10 16.16 16.01 -27.05
N ALA A 11 16.04 17.25 -26.59
CA ALA A 11 15.42 17.56 -25.31
C ALA A 11 13.93 17.17 -25.29
N LEU A 12 13.20 17.42 -26.39
CA LEU A 12 11.79 17.04 -26.52
C LEU A 12 11.59 15.52 -26.50
N ILE A 13 12.46 14.79 -27.21
CA ILE A 13 12.49 13.32 -27.22
C ILE A 13 12.81 12.80 -25.81
N GLY A 14 13.80 13.40 -25.13
CA GLY A 14 14.14 13.04 -23.76
C GLY A 14 12.97 13.23 -22.79
N LEU A 15 12.23 14.33 -22.92
CA LEU A 15 11.08 14.63 -22.05
C LEU A 15 9.90 13.67 -22.31
N THR A 16 9.65 13.30 -23.57
CA THR A 16 8.61 12.32 -23.91
C THR A 16 8.94 10.93 -23.39
N VAL A 17 10.20 10.50 -23.49
CA VAL A 17 10.66 9.23 -22.89
C VAL A 17 10.50 9.25 -21.37
N LEU A 18 10.86 10.36 -20.72
CA LEU A 18 10.73 10.49 -19.26
C LEU A 18 9.26 10.46 -18.79
N SER A 19 8.35 11.05 -19.58
CA SER A 19 6.91 11.04 -19.29
C SER A 19 6.25 9.67 -19.44
N GLY A 20 6.86 8.76 -20.20
CA GLY A 20 6.40 7.38 -20.38
C GLY A 20 6.88 6.43 -19.28
N LEU A 21 7.72 6.88 -18.36
CA LEU A 21 8.18 6.05 -17.26
C LEU A 21 7.00 5.76 -16.31
N PRO A 22 6.78 4.49 -15.91
CA PRO A 22 5.72 4.15 -14.98
C PRO A 22 6.00 4.82 -13.64
N MET A 23 5.21 5.85 -13.30
CA MET A 23 5.21 6.39 -11.95
C MET A 23 4.62 5.34 -11.01
N SER A 24 5.42 4.89 -10.04
CA SER A 24 4.90 4.04 -8.97
C SER A 24 3.82 4.80 -8.23
N SER A 25 2.68 4.14 -7.98
CA SER A 25 1.60 4.72 -7.19
C SER A 25 2.14 5.14 -5.82
N ALA A 26 1.84 6.39 -5.42
CA ALA A 26 2.20 6.87 -4.09
C ALA A 26 1.44 6.03 -3.05
N GLN A 27 2.16 5.15 -2.36
CA GLN A 27 1.61 4.35 -1.26
C GLN A 27 1.72 5.18 0.03
N ALA A 28 0.71 6.01 0.28
CA ALA A 28 0.65 6.91 1.43
C ALA A 28 -0.14 6.32 2.62
N HIS A 29 -0.15 4.99 2.76
CA HIS A 29 -0.95 4.28 3.77
C HIS A 29 -0.20 4.05 5.11
N GLY A 30 1.02 4.58 5.24
CA GLY A 30 1.79 4.66 6.49
C GLY A 30 2.47 3.36 6.94
N GLU A 31 2.02 2.21 6.45
CA GLU A 31 2.53 0.89 6.80
C GLU A 31 4.03 0.77 6.52
N LYS A 32 4.52 1.39 5.44
CA LYS A 32 5.94 1.39 5.04
C LYS A 32 6.86 2.14 6.01
N ALA A 33 6.34 3.11 6.74
CA ALA A 33 7.12 3.92 7.69
C ALA A 33 7.44 3.17 9.00
N LEU A 34 6.74 2.07 9.28
CA LEU A 34 6.98 1.24 10.46
C LEU A 34 8.27 0.43 10.34
N GLU A 35 8.86 0.09 11.48
CA GLU A 35 10.07 -0.74 11.54
C GLU A 35 9.79 -2.15 10.96
N PRO A 36 10.59 -2.63 9.99
CA PRO A 36 10.35 -3.91 9.33
C PRO A 36 10.26 -5.11 10.28
N PHE A 37 11.10 -5.12 11.32
CA PHE A 37 11.12 -6.24 12.27
C PHE A 37 9.83 -6.34 13.08
N ILE A 38 9.18 -5.22 13.39
CA ILE A 38 7.88 -5.20 14.07
C ILE A 38 6.80 -5.77 13.16
N ARG A 39 6.77 -5.36 11.89
CA ARG A 39 5.79 -5.87 10.91
C ARG A 39 5.91 -7.37 10.67
N MET A 40 7.13 -7.90 10.69
CA MET A 40 7.37 -9.32 10.40
C MET A 40 7.17 -10.24 11.62
N ARG A 41 7.36 -9.74 12.84
CA ARG A 41 7.39 -10.54 14.07
C ARG A 41 6.19 -10.32 14.99
N THR A 42 5.11 -9.69 14.51
CA THR A 42 3.88 -9.52 15.30
C THR A 42 2.76 -10.39 14.72
N ILE A 43 1.90 -9.81 13.90
CA ILE A 43 0.77 -10.52 13.28
C ILE A 43 1.11 -10.85 11.83
N GLN A 44 1.10 -12.14 11.48
CA GLN A 44 1.27 -12.58 10.10
C GLN A 44 -0.10 -12.85 9.48
N TRP A 45 -0.48 -12.01 8.52
CA TRP A 45 -1.73 -12.13 7.78
C TRP A 45 -1.54 -13.04 6.55
N TYR A 46 -2.46 -13.97 6.33
CA TYR A 46 -2.44 -14.87 5.17
C TYR A 46 -3.86 -15.22 4.73
N ASP A 47 -3.98 -15.71 3.48
CA ASP A 47 -5.25 -16.05 2.84
C ASP A 47 -6.29 -14.89 2.84
N VAL A 48 -5.82 -13.64 2.86
CA VAL A 48 -6.67 -12.45 2.85
C VAL A 48 -7.34 -12.30 1.49
N GLN A 49 -8.67 -12.25 1.49
CA GLN A 49 -9.49 -12.19 0.29
C GLN A 49 -10.60 -11.16 0.44
N TRP A 50 -10.86 -10.46 -0.66
CA TRP A 50 -11.97 -9.53 -0.83
C TRP A 50 -13.05 -10.20 -1.68
N SER A 51 -14.32 -10.09 -1.28
CA SER A 51 -15.43 -10.62 -2.09
C SER A 51 -15.52 -9.97 -3.47
N THR A 52 -15.19 -8.68 -3.55
CA THR A 52 -15.06 -7.92 -4.80
C THR A 52 -14.08 -6.74 -4.61
N GLN A 53 -13.49 -6.27 -5.71
CA GLN A 53 -12.62 -5.08 -5.74
C GLN A 53 -13.31 -3.83 -6.32
N LYS A 54 -14.51 -4.01 -6.88
CA LYS A 54 -15.32 -2.93 -7.44
C LYS A 54 -16.75 -3.14 -7.00
N PHE A 55 -17.34 -2.09 -6.44
CA PHE A 55 -18.66 -2.11 -5.84
C PHE A 55 -19.23 -0.69 -5.92
N ASN A 56 -20.55 -0.59 -5.87
CA ASN A 56 -21.27 0.67 -5.84
C ASN A 56 -21.52 1.11 -4.38
N VAL A 57 -22.04 2.32 -4.22
CA VAL A 57 -22.59 2.76 -2.93
C VAL A 57 -23.74 1.81 -2.57
N ASP A 58 -23.83 1.44 -1.29
CA ASP A 58 -24.80 0.51 -0.71
C ASP A 58 -24.60 -0.99 -1.02
N ASP A 59 -23.57 -1.36 -1.79
CA ASP A 59 -23.20 -2.77 -1.97
C ASP A 59 -22.50 -3.32 -0.70
N GLU A 60 -22.87 -4.53 -0.28
CA GLU A 60 -22.18 -5.24 0.80
C GLU A 60 -20.89 -5.92 0.30
N VAL A 61 -19.78 -5.65 0.98
CA VAL A 61 -18.46 -6.21 0.66
C VAL A 61 -17.89 -6.88 1.90
N SER A 62 -17.26 -8.04 1.73
CA SER A 62 -16.61 -8.76 2.82
C SER A 62 -15.11 -8.93 2.57
N VAL A 63 -14.35 -8.77 3.65
CA VAL A 63 -12.94 -9.12 3.72
C VAL A 63 -12.80 -10.28 4.68
N SER A 64 -12.24 -11.38 4.20
CA SER A 64 -11.99 -12.58 5.00
C SER A 64 -10.53 -12.96 4.94
N GLY A 65 -10.04 -13.70 5.93
CA GLY A 65 -8.65 -14.13 5.97
C GLY A 65 -8.30 -14.84 7.26
N LYS A 66 -7.01 -15.08 7.43
CA LYS A 66 -6.43 -15.71 8.61
C LYS A 66 -5.25 -14.89 9.09
N PHE A 67 -4.94 -15.00 10.37
CA PHE A 67 -3.71 -14.46 10.92
C PHE A 67 -3.11 -15.40 11.94
N HIS A 68 -1.79 -15.37 12.02
CA HIS A 68 -1.01 -16.03 13.06
C HIS A 68 -0.43 -14.95 13.99
N VAL A 69 -0.44 -15.23 15.29
CA VAL A 69 0.20 -14.41 16.31
C VAL A 69 1.57 -15.02 16.55
N ALA A 70 2.64 -14.27 16.27
CA ALA A 70 4.00 -14.75 16.44
C ALA A 70 4.25 -15.23 17.89
N GLU A 71 4.87 -16.41 18.02
CA GLU A 71 5.29 -16.94 19.32
C GLU A 71 6.43 -16.10 19.92
N ASP A 72 7.33 -15.60 19.07
CA ASP A 72 8.51 -14.81 19.43
C ASP A 72 8.23 -13.29 19.44
N TRP A 73 7.15 -12.89 20.13
CA TRP A 73 6.64 -11.52 20.14
C TRP A 73 7.70 -10.48 20.61
N PRO A 74 7.89 -9.36 19.87
CA PRO A 74 8.86 -8.33 20.22
C PRO A 74 8.57 -7.70 21.60
N ILE A 75 9.60 -7.59 22.43
CA ILE A 75 9.51 -7.02 23.79
C ILE A 75 9.08 -5.54 23.76
N SER A 76 9.38 -4.83 22.67
CA SER A 76 9.02 -3.42 22.48
C SER A 76 7.53 -3.20 22.20
N VAL A 77 6.75 -4.26 21.98
CA VAL A 77 5.32 -4.18 21.68
C VAL A 77 4.55 -4.90 22.79
N PRO A 78 3.54 -4.26 23.41
CA PRO A 78 2.66 -4.93 24.36
C PRO A 78 2.07 -6.22 23.77
N LYS A 79 1.93 -7.26 24.59
CA LYS A 79 1.31 -8.51 24.15
C LYS A 79 -0.15 -8.27 23.76
N PRO A 80 -0.69 -9.00 22.77
CA PRO A 80 -2.04 -8.79 22.25
C PRO A 80 -3.12 -9.41 23.15
N GLU A 81 -3.08 -9.15 24.46
CA GLU A 81 -4.09 -9.63 25.42
C GLU A 81 -5.42 -8.89 25.25
N ALA A 82 -5.35 -7.61 24.90
CA ALA A 82 -6.47 -6.78 24.47
C ALA A 82 -6.15 -6.24 23.08
N SER A 83 -6.89 -6.67 22.07
CA SER A 83 -6.69 -6.28 20.68
C SER A 83 -8.02 -6.02 20.00
N PHE A 84 -8.00 -5.18 18.97
CA PHE A 84 -9.18 -4.79 18.22
C PHE A 84 -8.95 -5.01 16.72
N LEU A 85 -9.89 -5.69 16.07
CA LEU A 85 -9.87 -5.85 14.61
C LEU A 85 -10.43 -4.58 13.98
N ASN A 86 -9.65 -3.93 13.12
CA ASN A 86 -10.04 -2.70 12.46
C ASN A 86 -9.86 -2.78 10.93
N ILE A 87 -10.66 -2.00 10.21
CA ILE A 87 -10.48 -1.74 8.78
C ILE A 87 -9.92 -0.33 8.62
N SER A 88 -8.64 -0.23 8.22
CA SER A 88 -7.98 1.06 8.07
C SER A 88 -8.34 1.69 6.73
N THR A 89 -9.10 2.78 6.76
CA THR A 89 -9.55 3.53 5.59
C THR A 89 -9.51 5.04 5.88
N PRO A 90 -9.46 5.91 4.85
CA PRO A 90 -9.43 7.36 5.03
C PRO A 90 -10.81 7.92 5.45
N GLY A 91 -11.21 7.65 6.69
CA GLY A 91 -12.53 7.97 7.22
C GLY A 91 -13.56 6.85 6.93
N PRO A 92 -14.86 7.06 7.25
CA PRO A 92 -15.91 6.06 7.09
C PRO A 92 -16.37 5.96 5.62
N VAL A 93 -15.47 5.52 4.74
CA VAL A 93 -15.78 5.27 3.31
C VAL A 93 -16.55 3.96 3.09
N LEU A 94 -16.51 3.07 4.09
CA LEU A 94 -17.28 1.83 4.20
C LEU A 94 -17.87 1.79 5.61
N ILE A 95 -19.06 1.21 5.77
CA ILE A 95 -19.80 1.07 7.04
C ILE A 95 -20.25 -0.38 7.17
#